data_AF-A0A415VCD7-F1
#
_entry.id   AF-A0A415VCD7-F1
#
_cell.length_a   1.000
_cell.length_b   1.000
_cell.length_c   1.000
_cell.angle_alpha   90.00
_cell.angle_beta   90.00
_cell.angle_gamma   90.00
#
_symmetry.space_group_name_H-M   'P 1'
#
loop_
_entity.id
_entity.type
_entity.pdbx_description
1 polymer ?
#
loop_
_entity_poly.entity_id
_entity_poly.type
_entity_poly.pdbx_seq_one_letter_code
_entity_poly.pdbx_strand_id
1 'polypeptide(L)'
;MALANGKITAPVSVDDLKSLFGEGSGDLATLCTSPKINVWAKYKPTVFPSPFPDDWYKAKDGNYGIYITVENGKNNWKDLVAEYSKANNGYGTLYNKPTGGASSPFRLGDFRGYFHNANPEVKDYLSTNVFIRESDTNQILTEHNIVSADGLQISYFDFAAFKDKYFGYIITDKSKSTLMYITTASSVGTFVVPLPKNALQVGDYLAFPMFCSFNYSSDHTLHQMTCYAIPNLAGGKQLSIISQSQAVASNFAQITAEQKLGRIIVTLKMKDNATTVKNVAVYCVYQTDPS
;
A
#
# COMPACT_ATOMS: atom_id res chain seq x y z
N MET A 1 13.85 9.12 -32.05
CA MET A 1 13.45 9.25 -30.64
C MET A 1 13.88 7.98 -29.92
N ALA A 2 14.68 8.09 -28.86
CA ALA A 2 15.07 6.95 -28.02
C ALA A 2 13.96 6.53 -27.02
N LEU A 3 12.72 6.97 -27.27
CA LEU A 3 11.55 6.81 -26.41
C LEU A 3 10.70 5.64 -26.93
N ALA A 4 10.90 4.47 -26.35
CA ALA A 4 10.01 3.32 -26.57
C ALA A 4 9.22 3.06 -25.29
N ASN A 5 7.89 3.24 -25.34
CA ASN A 5 6.98 3.00 -24.21
C ASN A 5 7.37 3.72 -22.89
N GLY A 6 7.90 4.94 -22.98
CA GLY A 6 8.32 5.73 -21.81
C GLY A 6 9.69 5.36 -21.24
N LYS A 7 10.46 4.52 -21.93
CA LYS A 7 11.85 4.18 -21.60
C LYS A 7 12.81 4.98 -22.48
N ILE A 8 13.87 5.52 -21.89
CA ILE A 8 15.02 6.09 -22.59
C ILE A 8 16.09 5.01 -22.78
N THR A 9 16.51 4.80 -24.03
CA THR A 9 17.66 3.95 -24.37
C THR A 9 18.88 4.78 -24.73
N ALA A 10 20.09 4.29 -24.43
CA ALA A 10 21.30 4.98 -24.86
C ALA A 10 21.48 4.92 -26.39
N PRO A 11 22.10 5.94 -27.03
CA PRO A 11 22.60 7.18 -26.43
C PRO A 11 21.47 8.13 -26.01
N VAL A 12 21.67 8.83 -24.88
CA VAL A 12 20.69 9.78 -24.32
C VAL A 12 21.02 11.19 -24.79
N SER A 13 20.03 11.93 -25.28
CA SER A 13 20.15 13.35 -25.64
C SER A 13 19.27 14.26 -24.77
N VAL A 14 19.58 15.56 -24.77
CA VAL A 14 18.75 16.59 -24.11
C VAL A 14 17.35 16.62 -24.73
N ASP A 15 17.23 16.44 -26.04
CA ASP A 15 15.93 16.46 -26.73
C ASP A 15 15.03 15.28 -26.36
N ASP A 16 15.60 14.11 -26.04
CA ASP A 16 14.84 12.97 -25.52
C ASP A 16 14.18 13.34 -24.18
N LEU A 17 14.91 14.01 -23.28
CA LEU A 17 14.40 14.45 -21.98
C LEU A 17 13.36 15.56 -22.11
N LYS A 18 13.61 16.55 -22.98
CA LYS A 18 12.63 17.62 -23.27
C LYS A 18 11.32 17.06 -23.77
N SER A 19 11.40 16.14 -24.73
CA SER A 19 10.22 15.50 -25.32
C SER A 19 9.47 14.66 -24.28
N LEU A 20 10.21 13.88 -23.47
CA LEU A 20 9.62 13.03 -22.44
C LEU A 20 8.94 13.83 -21.34
N PHE A 21 9.60 14.87 -20.83
CA PHE A 21 9.04 15.71 -19.78
C PHE A 21 8.09 16.77 -20.33
N GLY A 22 8.05 17.01 -21.64
CA GLY A 22 7.30 18.13 -22.22
C GLY A 22 7.80 19.47 -21.67
N GLU A 23 9.12 19.65 -21.63
CA GLU A 23 9.78 20.88 -21.16
C GLU A 23 10.41 21.65 -22.32
N GLY A 24 10.24 22.97 -22.32
CA GLY A 24 10.84 23.85 -23.33
C GLY A 24 12.34 24.09 -23.13
N SER A 25 12.83 23.94 -21.89
CA SER A 25 14.23 24.17 -21.53
C SER A 25 15.14 23.02 -21.97
N GLY A 26 16.25 23.34 -22.65
CA GLY A 26 17.34 22.38 -22.90
C GLY A 26 18.45 22.45 -21.87
N ASP A 27 18.29 23.26 -20.82
CA ASP A 27 19.26 23.35 -19.74
C ASP A 27 19.25 22.05 -18.92
N LEU A 28 20.43 21.43 -18.81
CA LEU A 28 20.58 20.13 -18.15
C LEU A 28 20.26 20.22 -16.66
N ALA A 29 20.54 21.36 -16.00
CA ALA A 29 20.20 21.55 -14.60
C ALA A 29 18.68 21.50 -14.38
N THR A 30 17.92 22.19 -15.25
CA THR A 30 16.46 22.16 -15.26
C THR A 30 15.94 20.72 -15.43
N LEU A 31 16.46 19.99 -16.41
CA LEU A 31 16.00 18.62 -16.69
C LEU A 31 16.37 17.63 -15.57
N CYS A 32 17.55 17.75 -14.96
CA CYS A 32 17.99 16.91 -13.84
C CYS A 32 17.28 17.21 -12.52
N THR A 33 16.60 18.36 -12.41
CA THR A 33 15.86 18.77 -11.20
C THR A 33 14.35 18.87 -11.40
N SER A 34 13.87 18.52 -12.61
CA SER A 34 12.48 18.63 -13.00
C SER A 34 11.54 17.95 -11.98
N PRO A 35 10.41 18.56 -11.62
CA PRO A 35 9.38 17.91 -10.81
C PRO A 35 8.70 16.75 -11.55
N LYS A 36 8.89 16.61 -12.86
CA LYS A 36 8.33 15.52 -13.69
C LYS A 36 9.18 14.25 -13.65
N ILE A 37 10.35 14.27 -13.01
CA ILE A 37 11.12 13.05 -12.77
C ILE A 37 10.31 12.11 -11.88
N ASN A 38 9.91 10.98 -12.43
CA ASN A 38 9.36 9.86 -11.67
C ASN A 38 10.41 9.29 -10.71
N VAL A 39 10.14 9.41 -9.41
CA VAL A 39 11.04 8.98 -8.33
C VAL A 39 11.19 7.45 -8.25
N TRP A 40 10.19 6.69 -8.72
CA TRP A 40 10.19 5.22 -8.67
C TRP A 40 11.00 4.57 -9.79
N ALA A 41 11.51 5.37 -10.74
CA ALA A 41 12.46 4.91 -11.74
C ALA A 41 13.80 4.56 -11.09
N LYS A 42 14.32 3.37 -11.40
CA LYS A 42 15.61 2.89 -10.89
C LYS A 42 16.77 3.79 -11.34
N TYR A 43 16.84 4.04 -12.65
CA TYR A 43 17.79 4.98 -13.26
C TYR A 43 17.16 6.35 -13.27
N LYS A 44 17.76 7.33 -12.58
CA LYS A 44 17.38 8.74 -12.55
C LYS A 44 18.53 9.56 -11.97
N PRO A 45 18.54 10.90 -12.08
CA PRO A 45 19.55 11.75 -11.48
C PRO A 45 19.67 11.55 -9.97
N THR A 46 20.88 11.51 -9.43
CA THR A 46 21.10 11.40 -7.99
C THR A 46 22.34 12.18 -7.58
N VAL A 47 22.49 12.44 -6.28
CA VAL A 47 23.70 13.04 -5.72
C VAL A 47 24.84 11.99 -5.73
N PHE A 48 25.59 11.93 -6.84
CA PHE A 48 26.70 10.98 -7.00
C PHE A 48 27.88 11.56 -7.80
N PRO A 49 29.04 11.83 -7.16
CA PRO A 49 30.17 12.54 -7.79
C PRO A 49 31.19 11.60 -8.44
N SER A 50 30.75 10.54 -9.12
CA SER A 50 31.65 9.55 -9.72
C SER A 50 31.17 9.10 -11.10
N PRO A 51 32.07 8.74 -12.03
CA PRO A 51 31.71 8.25 -13.35
C PRO A 51 31.10 6.84 -13.27
N PHE A 52 29.77 6.78 -13.40
CA PHE A 52 28.94 5.60 -13.70
C PHE A 52 29.51 4.19 -13.39
N PRO A 53 29.84 3.85 -12.12
CA PRO A 53 30.09 2.46 -11.71
C PRO A 53 28.84 1.59 -11.91
N ASP A 54 28.95 0.26 -11.90
CA ASP A 54 27.83 -0.65 -12.22
C ASP A 54 26.52 -0.40 -11.45
N ASP A 55 26.60 0.15 -10.24
CA ASP A 55 25.49 0.46 -9.35
C ASP A 55 25.26 1.97 -9.12
N TRP A 56 25.78 2.84 -10.01
CA TRP A 56 25.69 4.30 -9.90
C TRP A 56 24.27 4.82 -9.60
N TYR A 57 23.26 4.10 -10.08
CA TYR A 57 21.84 4.43 -9.92
C TYR A 57 21.35 4.31 -8.47
N LYS A 58 22.09 3.61 -7.60
CA LYS A 58 21.81 3.53 -6.16
C LYS A 58 22.23 4.80 -5.40
N ALA A 59 22.92 5.74 -6.06
CA ALA A 59 23.49 6.93 -5.45
C ALA A 59 24.49 6.63 -4.32
N LYS A 60 25.01 7.67 -3.67
CA LYS A 60 25.99 7.53 -2.59
C LYS A 60 25.39 6.90 -1.33
N ASP A 61 24.08 7.08 -1.13
CA ASP A 61 23.35 6.57 0.02
C ASP A 61 22.91 5.10 -0.13
N GLY A 62 23.06 4.51 -1.31
CA GLY A 62 22.58 3.15 -1.60
C GLY A 62 21.06 3.05 -1.74
N ASN A 63 20.32 4.17 -1.62
CA ASN A 63 18.86 4.23 -1.56
C ASN A 63 18.26 4.90 -2.81
N TYR A 64 18.96 4.85 -3.94
CA TYR A 64 18.47 5.38 -5.23
C TYR A 64 18.14 6.88 -5.19
N GLY A 65 18.78 7.63 -4.28
CA GLY A 65 18.48 9.03 -3.99
C GLY A 65 17.10 9.25 -3.36
N ILE A 66 16.46 8.22 -2.83
CA ILE A 66 15.17 8.30 -2.15
C ILE A 66 15.41 8.29 -0.63
N TYR A 67 14.79 9.24 0.06
CA TYR A 67 14.81 9.33 1.52
C TYR A 67 13.83 8.33 2.13
N ILE A 68 14.15 7.05 2.03
CA ILE A 68 13.55 5.97 2.83
C ILE A 68 14.71 5.36 3.61
N THR A 69 14.87 5.83 4.86
CA THR A 69 15.99 5.47 5.73
C THR A 69 15.49 4.85 7.02
N VAL A 70 16.41 4.24 7.76
CA VAL A 70 16.09 3.62 9.07
C VAL A 70 15.54 4.64 10.07
N GLU A 71 15.86 5.93 9.91
CA GLU A 71 15.42 7.03 10.77
C GLU A 71 13.93 7.35 10.63
N ASN A 72 13.29 6.94 9.53
CA ASN A 72 11.85 7.13 9.34
C ASN A 72 11.00 6.20 10.22
N GLY A 73 11.61 5.25 10.93
CA GLY A 73 10.93 4.25 11.75
C GLY A 73 10.20 4.86 12.95
N LYS A 74 9.04 4.27 13.29
CA LYS A 74 8.21 4.62 14.44
C LYS A 74 8.10 3.44 15.38
N ASN A 75 8.32 3.69 16.66
CA ASN A 75 8.38 2.61 17.65
C ASN A 75 7.01 2.29 18.29
N ASN A 76 5.95 2.94 17.84
CA ASN A 76 4.59 2.66 18.27
C ASN A 76 3.59 2.91 17.13
N TRP A 77 2.43 2.28 17.25
CA TRP A 77 1.39 2.29 16.23
C TRP A 77 0.78 3.69 16.03
N LYS A 78 0.68 4.49 17.09
CA LYS A 78 0.00 5.78 17.07
C LYS A 78 0.79 6.82 16.27
N ASP A 79 2.10 6.86 16.49
CA ASP A 79 3.01 7.71 15.73
C ASP A 79 3.05 7.28 14.26
N LEU A 80 3.02 5.97 13.98
CA LEU A 80 2.93 5.46 12.61
C LEU A 80 1.65 5.93 11.90
N VAL A 81 0.50 5.79 12.55
CA VAL A 81 -0.79 6.24 12.02
C VAL A 81 -0.80 7.76 11.80
N ALA A 82 -0.14 8.53 12.67
CA ALA A 82 -0.01 9.98 12.51
C ALA A 82 0.82 10.37 11.28
N GLU A 83 1.77 9.54 10.84
CA GLU A 83 2.54 9.81 9.62
C GLU A 83 1.65 9.86 8.37
N TYR A 84 0.59 9.05 8.29
CA TYR A 84 -0.35 9.02 7.14
C TYR A 84 -1.14 10.32 6.92
N SER A 85 -1.01 11.31 7.82
CA SER A 85 -1.56 12.66 7.65
C SER A 85 -0.52 13.68 7.17
N LYS A 86 0.75 13.29 6.98
CA LYS A 86 1.85 14.16 6.58
C LYS A 86 2.22 13.96 5.11
N ALA A 87 2.90 14.95 4.53
CA ALA A 87 3.45 14.83 3.19
C ALA A 87 4.38 13.60 3.08
N ASN A 88 4.20 12.82 2.02
CA ASN A 88 4.89 11.56 1.77
C ASN A 88 4.91 10.62 2.98
N ASN A 89 3.88 10.64 3.84
CA ASN A 89 3.80 9.91 5.09
C ASN A 89 5.01 10.07 6.02
N GLY A 90 5.48 11.31 6.19
CA GLY A 90 6.53 11.63 7.16
C GLY A 90 7.95 11.55 6.63
N TYR A 91 8.13 11.15 5.36
CA TYR A 91 9.44 11.06 4.72
C TYR A 91 9.98 12.40 4.21
N GLY A 92 9.27 13.52 4.47
CA GLY A 92 9.70 14.87 4.08
C GLY A 92 9.90 15.00 2.57
N THR A 93 11.05 15.56 2.16
CA THR A 93 11.45 15.57 0.74
C THR A 93 11.85 14.15 0.33
N LEU A 94 10.96 13.42 -0.35
CA LEU A 94 11.18 12.00 -0.66
C LEU A 94 12.36 11.74 -1.62
N TYR A 95 12.70 12.68 -2.50
CA TYR A 95 13.73 12.50 -3.54
C TYR A 95 14.82 13.57 -3.45
N ASN A 96 16.06 13.13 -3.27
CA ASN A 96 17.25 13.96 -3.23
C ASN A 96 17.76 14.25 -4.65
N LYS A 97 17.36 15.41 -5.18
CA LYS A 97 17.80 15.87 -6.49
C LYS A 97 19.26 16.35 -6.44
N PRO A 98 20.04 16.19 -7.53
CA PRO A 98 21.34 16.83 -7.63
C PRO A 98 21.21 18.35 -7.54
N THR A 99 22.28 19.02 -7.10
CA THR A 99 22.31 20.47 -6.85
C THR A 99 23.31 21.20 -7.75
N GLY A 100 24.06 20.48 -8.58
CA GLY A 100 25.15 20.99 -9.39
C GLY A 100 26.50 20.97 -8.67
N GLY A 101 27.57 21.17 -9.44
CA GLY A 101 28.95 21.16 -8.95
C GLY A 101 29.58 19.77 -8.84
N ALA A 102 30.83 19.72 -8.37
CA ALA A 102 31.63 18.49 -8.40
C ALA A 102 31.09 17.38 -7.48
N SER A 103 30.45 17.73 -6.37
CA SER A 103 29.91 16.78 -5.38
C SER A 103 28.50 16.28 -5.69
N SER A 104 27.77 16.97 -6.58
CA SER A 104 26.36 16.72 -6.89
C SER A 104 26.05 17.08 -8.36
N PRO A 105 26.80 16.51 -9.33
CA PRO A 105 26.76 16.99 -10.71
C PRO A 105 25.43 16.69 -11.42
N PHE A 106 25.04 17.56 -12.34
CA PHE A 106 23.99 17.25 -13.32
C PHE A 106 24.58 16.40 -14.44
N ARG A 107 24.06 15.19 -14.63
CA ARG A 107 24.61 14.22 -15.58
C ARG A 107 23.52 13.66 -16.47
N LEU A 108 23.64 13.92 -17.77
CA LEU A 108 22.72 13.38 -18.79
C LEU A 108 22.71 11.84 -18.79
N GLY A 109 23.85 11.23 -18.47
CA GLY A 109 23.97 9.77 -18.39
C GLY A 109 23.16 9.12 -17.27
N ASP A 110 22.67 9.89 -16.28
CA ASP A 110 21.80 9.37 -15.21
C ASP A 110 20.42 8.94 -15.73
N PHE A 111 20.11 9.27 -16.98
CA PHE A 111 18.89 8.85 -17.64
C PHE A 111 19.08 7.62 -18.53
N ARG A 112 20.27 7.00 -18.56
CA ARG A 112 20.50 5.75 -19.30
C ARG A 112 19.64 4.64 -18.69
N GLY A 113 18.60 4.21 -19.42
CA GLY A 113 17.64 3.24 -18.93
C GLY A 113 16.50 3.83 -18.10
N TYR A 114 16.39 5.16 -18.00
CA TYR A 114 15.29 5.83 -17.29
C TYR A 114 13.94 5.34 -17.83
N PHE A 115 13.05 5.00 -16.92
CA PHE A 115 11.70 4.52 -17.24
C PHE A 115 10.68 5.44 -16.58
N HIS A 116 10.10 6.33 -17.38
CA HIS A 116 9.17 7.36 -16.91
C HIS A 116 7.89 6.77 -16.33
N ASN A 117 7.47 5.61 -16.85
CA ASN A 117 6.24 4.93 -16.43
C ASN A 117 6.48 3.95 -15.27
N ALA A 118 7.62 4.08 -14.56
CA ALA A 118 7.87 3.30 -13.35
C ALA A 118 6.77 3.52 -12.31
N ASN A 119 6.38 2.48 -11.59
CA ASN A 119 5.38 2.60 -10.55
C ASN A 119 6.01 2.27 -9.19
N PRO A 120 5.49 2.84 -8.08
CA PRO A 120 5.85 2.36 -6.74
C PRO A 120 5.50 0.88 -6.62
N GLU A 121 6.29 0.10 -5.88
CA GLU A 121 6.01 -1.33 -5.73
C GLU A 121 4.61 -1.56 -5.14
N VAL A 122 4.25 -0.84 -4.07
CA VAL A 122 2.87 -0.85 -3.56
C VAL A 122 2.09 0.30 -4.20
N LYS A 123 1.04 -0.01 -4.97
CA LYS A 123 0.18 0.99 -5.63
C LYS A 123 -0.97 1.42 -4.74
N ASP A 124 -1.62 0.42 -4.15
CA ASP A 124 -2.82 0.60 -3.36
C ASP A 124 -3.01 -0.59 -2.42
N TYR A 125 -4.00 -0.50 -1.54
CA TYR A 125 -4.29 -1.54 -0.56
C TYR A 125 -5.79 -1.62 -0.27
N LEU A 126 -6.21 -2.74 0.33
CA LEU A 126 -7.62 -3.02 0.63
C LEU A 126 -8.50 -2.96 -0.63
N SER A 127 -8.10 -3.68 -1.68
CA SER A 127 -8.96 -3.87 -2.87
C SER A 127 -10.29 -4.54 -2.50
N THR A 128 -10.26 -5.44 -1.51
CA THR A 128 -11.42 -5.88 -0.74
C THR A 128 -11.40 -5.21 0.63
N ASN A 129 -12.52 -4.60 1.01
CA ASN A 129 -12.65 -3.87 2.26
C ASN A 129 -13.79 -4.37 3.17
N VAL A 130 -14.52 -5.42 2.78
CA VAL A 130 -15.54 -6.07 3.60
C VAL A 130 -15.10 -7.51 3.85
N PHE A 131 -15.00 -7.89 5.12
CA PHE A 131 -14.57 -9.23 5.53
C PHE A 131 -15.63 -9.88 6.41
N ILE A 132 -15.74 -11.21 6.31
CA ILE A 132 -16.66 -11.99 7.12
C ILE A 132 -15.93 -12.43 8.38
N ARG A 133 -16.41 -12.03 9.56
CA ARG A 133 -15.78 -12.30 10.86
C ARG A 133 -15.45 -13.77 11.06
N GLU A 134 -16.32 -14.67 10.65
CA GLU A 134 -16.20 -16.11 10.86
C GLU A 134 -15.37 -16.83 9.78
N SER A 135 -14.86 -16.12 8.77
CA SER A 135 -14.08 -16.72 7.68
C SER A 135 -12.64 -17.01 8.08
N ASP A 136 -12.21 -18.26 7.85
CA ASP A 136 -10.82 -18.71 8.04
C ASP A 136 -9.88 -18.30 6.88
N THR A 137 -10.41 -17.65 5.84
CA THR A 137 -9.68 -17.37 4.58
C THR A 137 -9.51 -15.89 4.30
N ASN A 138 -9.91 -15.01 5.22
CA ASN A 138 -9.75 -13.57 5.03
C ASN A 138 -8.26 -13.21 4.91
N GLN A 139 -7.98 -12.40 3.89
CA GLN A 139 -6.66 -11.83 3.66
C GLN A 139 -6.80 -10.37 3.29
N ILE A 140 -5.97 -9.53 3.89
CA ILE A 140 -5.87 -8.13 3.52
C ILE A 140 -4.93 -8.05 2.32
N LEU A 141 -5.50 -7.80 1.15
CA LEU A 141 -4.77 -7.78 -0.11
C LEU A 141 -4.21 -6.38 -0.42
N THR A 142 -3.00 -6.39 -0.95
CA THR A 142 -2.27 -5.20 -1.41
C THR A 142 -2.13 -5.25 -2.92
N GLU A 143 -2.50 -4.17 -3.60
CA GLU A 143 -2.21 -4.00 -5.01
C GLU A 143 -0.75 -3.57 -5.17
N HIS A 144 0.05 -4.42 -5.79
CA HIS A 144 1.47 -4.18 -5.98
C HIS A 144 1.91 -4.48 -7.42
N ASN A 145 2.99 -3.84 -7.85
CA ASN A 145 3.71 -4.20 -9.06
C ASN A 145 4.68 -5.32 -8.75
N ILE A 146 4.78 -6.29 -9.66
CA ILE A 146 5.88 -7.25 -9.63
C ILE A 146 7.15 -6.51 -10.06
N VAL A 147 8.12 -6.41 -9.15
CA VAL A 147 9.44 -5.84 -9.43
C VAL A 147 10.43 -6.97 -9.62
N SER A 148 10.90 -7.17 -10.85
CA SER A 148 12.00 -8.10 -11.13
C SER A 148 13.34 -7.48 -10.77
N ALA A 149 14.36 -8.29 -10.45
CA ALA A 149 15.72 -7.82 -10.18
C ALA A 149 16.32 -6.99 -11.34
N ASP A 150 16.02 -7.39 -12.58
CA ASP A 150 16.39 -6.68 -13.82
C ASP A 150 15.37 -5.59 -14.22
N GLY A 151 14.41 -5.30 -13.34
CA GLY A 151 13.36 -4.32 -13.55
C GLY A 151 13.89 -2.89 -13.56
N LEU A 152 13.15 -2.00 -14.23
CA LEU A 152 13.44 -0.56 -14.29
C LEU A 152 12.78 0.24 -13.15
N GLN A 153 12.15 -0.48 -12.21
CA GLN A 153 11.44 0.03 -11.04
C GLN A 153 12.21 -0.36 -9.79
N ILE A 154 12.03 0.41 -8.70
CA ILE A 154 12.70 0.15 -7.43
C ILE A 154 11.83 -0.77 -6.58
N SER A 155 12.43 -1.80 -5.98
CA SER A 155 11.75 -2.62 -4.98
C SER A 155 11.88 -1.99 -3.60
N TYR A 156 10.79 -2.03 -2.84
CA TYR A 156 10.77 -1.72 -1.42
C TYR A 156 11.70 -2.62 -0.62
N PHE A 157 11.87 -3.87 -1.03
CA PHE A 157 12.79 -4.80 -0.38
C PHE A 157 14.27 -4.51 -0.65
N ASP A 158 14.62 -3.55 -1.51
CA ASP A 158 16.00 -3.10 -1.68
C ASP A 158 16.43 -2.07 -0.63
N PHE A 159 15.48 -1.37 0.02
CA PHE A 159 15.81 -0.36 1.02
C PHE A 159 16.24 -1.00 2.33
N ALA A 160 17.32 -0.48 2.92
CA ALA A 160 17.80 -0.94 4.23
C ALA A 160 16.72 -0.83 5.33
N ALA A 161 15.80 0.14 5.21
CA ALA A 161 14.68 0.31 6.14
C ALA A 161 13.67 -0.84 6.10
N PHE A 162 13.48 -1.49 4.94
CA PHE A 162 12.37 -2.44 4.72
C PHE A 162 12.80 -3.87 4.42
N LYS A 163 14.02 -4.10 3.91
CA LYS A 163 14.48 -5.38 3.35
C LYS A 163 14.35 -6.60 4.27
N ASP A 164 14.31 -6.39 5.57
CA ASP A 164 14.22 -7.41 6.64
C ASP A 164 12.95 -7.25 7.49
N LYS A 165 11.96 -6.51 6.98
CA LYS A 165 10.72 -6.17 7.70
C LYS A 165 9.52 -6.89 7.09
N TYR A 166 8.55 -7.22 7.93
CA TYR A 166 7.30 -7.85 7.54
C TYR A 166 6.32 -6.78 7.08
N PHE A 167 5.73 -6.95 5.90
CA PHE A 167 4.61 -6.11 5.50
C PHE A 167 3.37 -6.46 6.32
N GLY A 168 2.56 -5.48 6.69
CA GLY A 168 1.42 -5.68 7.57
C GLY A 168 0.46 -4.50 7.62
N TYR A 169 -0.48 -4.58 8.55
CA TYR A 169 -1.49 -3.56 8.78
C TYR A 169 -1.66 -3.27 10.26
N ILE A 170 -1.79 -1.98 10.57
CA ILE A 170 -2.39 -1.49 11.81
C ILE A 170 -3.86 -1.24 11.52
N ILE A 171 -4.74 -1.75 12.37
CA ILE A 171 -6.18 -1.54 12.28
C ILE A 171 -6.62 -0.79 13.54
N THR A 172 -7.24 0.37 13.34
CA THR A 172 -7.75 1.23 14.41
C THR A 172 -9.26 1.32 14.35
N ASP A 173 -9.84 1.86 15.41
CA ASP A 173 -11.20 2.37 15.35
C ASP A 173 -11.29 3.55 14.36
N LYS A 174 -12.50 3.97 14.00
CA LYS A 174 -12.71 5.07 13.04
C LYS A 174 -12.12 6.40 13.49
N SER A 175 -11.99 6.63 14.81
CA SER A 175 -11.40 7.86 15.33
C SER A 175 -9.88 7.85 15.36
N LYS A 176 -9.24 6.71 15.05
CA LYS A 176 -7.79 6.47 15.15
C LYS A 176 -7.25 6.59 16.59
N SER A 177 -8.13 6.50 17.59
CA SER A 177 -7.79 6.66 19.00
C SER A 177 -7.40 5.33 19.64
N THR A 178 -7.90 4.21 19.11
CA THR A 178 -7.72 2.89 19.69
C THR A 178 -7.16 1.93 18.66
N LEU A 179 -6.10 1.20 19.03
CA LEU A 179 -5.63 0.05 18.28
C LEU A 179 -6.64 -1.08 18.46
N MET A 180 -7.23 -1.54 17.35
CA MET A 180 -8.17 -2.65 17.36
C MET A 180 -7.47 -3.96 17.02
N TYR A 181 -6.51 -3.92 16.10
CA TYR A 181 -5.75 -5.10 15.71
C TYR A 181 -4.45 -4.73 14.99
N ILE A 182 -3.48 -5.64 15.01
CA ILE A 182 -2.22 -5.55 14.27
C ILE A 182 -1.88 -6.92 13.71
N THR A 183 -1.50 -6.96 12.43
CA THR A 183 -1.16 -8.21 11.74
C THR A 183 -0.10 -7.96 10.68
N THR A 184 0.73 -8.95 10.41
CA THR A 184 1.73 -8.92 9.34
C THR A 184 1.64 -10.19 8.51
N ALA A 185 2.23 -10.16 7.33
CA ALA A 185 2.58 -11.36 6.61
C ALA A 185 3.51 -12.24 7.47
N SER A 186 3.45 -13.55 7.24
CA SER A 186 4.24 -14.54 7.98
C SER A 186 5.71 -14.59 7.57
N SER A 187 6.06 -14.01 6.42
CA SER A 187 7.43 -13.92 5.91
C SER A 187 7.71 -12.54 5.32
N VAL A 188 8.98 -12.16 5.31
CA VAL A 188 9.48 -11.01 4.54
C VAL A 188 9.34 -11.31 3.04
N GLY A 189 9.21 -10.28 2.21
CA GLY A 189 9.15 -10.42 0.75
C GLY A 189 7.76 -10.68 0.17
N THR A 190 6.70 -10.60 0.98
CA THR A 190 5.31 -10.76 0.52
C THR A 190 4.40 -9.69 1.09
N PHE A 191 3.35 -9.35 0.34
CA PHE A 191 2.32 -8.38 0.71
C PHE A 191 0.98 -9.03 1.09
N VAL A 192 0.94 -10.37 1.21
CA VAL A 192 -0.27 -11.12 1.59
C VAL A 192 -0.35 -11.22 3.11
N VAL A 193 -1.33 -10.53 3.70
CA VAL A 193 -1.47 -10.44 5.16
C VAL A 193 -2.73 -11.19 5.62
N PRO A 194 -2.62 -12.19 6.50
CA PRO A 194 -3.78 -12.89 7.02
C PRO A 194 -4.61 -12.00 7.96
N LEU A 195 -5.93 -12.19 7.91
CA LEU A 195 -6.86 -11.66 8.91
C LEU A 195 -7.62 -12.85 9.52
N PRO A 196 -7.15 -13.43 10.63
CA PRO A 196 -7.78 -14.61 11.23
C PRO A 196 -9.27 -14.40 11.56
N LYS A 197 -10.05 -15.48 11.54
CA LYS A 197 -11.43 -15.41 12.01
C LYS A 197 -11.51 -14.87 13.44
N ASN A 198 -12.56 -14.12 13.74
CA ASN A 198 -12.80 -13.48 15.03
C ASN A 198 -11.69 -12.52 15.51
N ALA A 199 -10.73 -12.15 14.66
CA ALA A 199 -9.69 -11.16 14.99
C ALA A 199 -10.29 -9.80 15.38
N LEU A 200 -11.40 -9.44 14.75
CA LEU A 200 -12.15 -8.21 14.99
C LEU A 200 -13.63 -8.52 15.21
N GLN A 201 -14.31 -7.67 15.96
CA GLN A 201 -15.77 -7.73 16.09
C GLN A 201 -16.44 -7.14 14.85
N VAL A 202 -17.75 -7.39 14.69
CA VAL A 202 -18.54 -6.77 13.62
C VAL A 202 -18.52 -5.25 13.80
N GLY A 203 -18.20 -4.52 12.74
CA GLY A 203 -18.05 -3.07 12.78
C GLY A 203 -17.16 -2.51 11.67
N ASP A 204 -17.00 -1.19 11.70
CA ASP A 204 -16.17 -0.44 10.76
C ASP A 204 -14.89 0.06 11.43
N TYR A 205 -13.79 -0.01 10.69
CA TYR A 205 -12.43 0.27 11.13
C TYR A 205 -11.66 1.06 10.08
N LEU A 206 -10.46 1.50 10.45
CA LEU A 206 -9.47 2.04 9.51
C LEU A 206 -8.23 1.16 9.52
N ALA A 207 -7.72 0.80 8.35
CA ALA A 207 -6.47 0.07 8.22
C ALA A 207 -5.38 0.92 7.55
N PHE A 208 -4.15 0.72 8.02
CA PHE A 208 -2.95 1.46 7.59
C PHE A 208 -1.84 0.44 7.28
N PRO A 209 -1.32 0.39 6.05
CA PRO A 209 -0.25 -0.53 5.71
C PRO A 209 1.05 -0.13 6.39
N MET A 210 1.95 -1.09 6.58
CA MET A 210 3.25 -0.83 7.18
C MET A 210 4.28 -1.89 6.80
N PHE A 211 5.55 -1.53 6.90
CA PHE A 211 6.61 -2.51 7.18
C PHE A 211 6.90 -2.51 8.69
N CYS A 212 7.04 -3.68 9.30
CA CYS A 212 7.23 -3.84 10.74
C CYS A 212 8.40 -4.78 11.06
N SER A 213 9.17 -4.48 12.11
CA SER A 213 10.27 -5.35 12.57
C SER A 213 9.80 -6.61 13.28
N PHE A 214 8.60 -6.59 13.86
CA PHE A 214 8.02 -7.73 14.57
C PHE A 214 7.03 -8.47 13.67
N ASN A 215 7.03 -9.80 13.75
CA ASN A 215 6.10 -10.65 13.02
C ASN A 215 4.81 -10.83 13.83
N TYR A 216 3.75 -10.13 13.42
CA TYR A 216 2.41 -10.22 14.00
C TYR A 216 1.50 -11.21 13.26
N SER A 217 2.04 -12.20 12.53
CA SER A 217 1.19 -13.15 11.78
C SER A 217 0.44 -14.15 12.67
N SER A 218 0.92 -14.37 13.90
CA SER A 218 0.35 -15.34 14.85
C SER A 218 0.27 -14.83 16.30
N ASP A 219 1.04 -13.80 16.65
CA ASP A 219 0.94 -13.10 17.93
C ASP A 219 0.54 -11.65 17.65
N HIS A 220 -0.60 -11.24 18.16
CA HIS A 220 -1.20 -9.93 17.88
C HIS A 220 -1.14 -9.00 19.09
N THR A 221 -0.49 -9.42 20.17
CA THR A 221 -0.25 -8.58 21.35
C THR A 221 0.85 -7.58 21.04
N LEU A 222 0.78 -6.35 21.53
CA LEU A 222 1.74 -5.31 21.16
C LEU A 222 3.15 -5.62 21.71
N HIS A 223 4.14 -5.62 20.82
CA HIS A 223 5.55 -5.84 21.14
C HIS A 223 6.40 -4.61 20.88
N GLN A 224 7.65 -4.63 21.35
CA GLN A 224 8.65 -3.69 20.87
C GLN A 224 8.81 -3.88 19.36
N MET A 225 8.59 -2.81 18.62
CA MET A 225 8.60 -2.82 17.16
C MET A 225 9.18 -1.53 16.63
N THR A 226 9.63 -1.57 15.38
CA THR A 226 9.86 -0.39 14.56
C THR A 226 9.09 -0.59 13.27
N CYS A 227 8.14 0.33 13.03
CA CYS A 227 7.26 0.31 11.89
C CYS A 227 7.53 1.48 10.96
N TYR A 228 7.24 1.30 9.68
CA TYR A 228 7.44 2.30 8.63
C TYR A 228 6.18 2.45 7.81
N ALA A 229 5.76 3.71 7.60
CA ALA A 229 4.61 4.02 6.75
C ALA A 229 5.01 3.88 5.28
N ILE A 230 4.05 3.73 4.38
CA ILE A 230 4.31 3.56 2.96
C ILE A 230 4.24 4.93 2.25
N PRO A 231 5.34 5.52 1.78
CA PRO A 231 5.44 6.96 1.46
C PRO A 231 4.48 7.47 0.39
N ASN A 232 4.03 6.63 -0.55
CA ASN A 232 3.18 7.00 -1.69
C ASN A 232 1.69 6.73 -1.49
N LEU A 233 1.29 6.18 -0.34
CA LEU A 233 -0.10 5.88 -0.03
C LEU A 233 -0.73 6.97 0.82
N ALA A 234 -2.06 7.09 0.81
CA ALA A 234 -2.76 8.14 1.55
C ALA A 234 -3.64 7.56 2.65
N GLY A 235 -3.54 8.14 3.85
CA GLY A 235 -4.50 7.94 4.94
C GLY A 235 -4.67 6.49 5.42
N GLY A 236 -5.78 6.27 6.11
CA GLY A 236 -6.26 4.93 6.46
C GLY A 236 -7.50 4.64 5.62
N LYS A 237 -7.63 3.41 5.13
CA LYS A 237 -8.80 2.99 4.35
C LYS A 237 -9.80 2.29 5.24
N GLN A 238 -11.08 2.47 4.93
CA GLN A 238 -12.16 1.78 5.62
C GLN A 238 -12.04 0.27 5.44
N LEU A 239 -12.21 -0.45 6.54
CA LEU A 239 -12.32 -1.90 6.60
C LEU A 239 -13.57 -2.22 7.42
N SER A 240 -14.47 -3.03 6.87
CA SER A 240 -15.71 -3.45 7.52
C SER A 240 -15.67 -4.95 7.81
N ILE A 241 -16.04 -5.31 9.03
CA ILE A 241 -16.25 -6.69 9.46
C ILE A 241 -17.75 -6.91 9.57
N ILE A 242 -18.27 -7.91 8.87
CA ILE A 242 -19.67 -8.35 8.94
C ILE A 242 -19.75 -9.77 9.46
N SER A 243 -20.89 -10.13 10.06
CA SER A 243 -21.15 -11.53 10.39
C SER A 243 -21.46 -12.35 9.14
N GLN A 244 -21.31 -13.66 9.24
CA GLN A 244 -21.80 -14.61 8.24
C GLN A 244 -23.30 -14.42 7.96
N SER A 245 -24.11 -14.10 8.97
CA SER A 245 -25.55 -13.85 8.78
C SER A 245 -25.81 -12.58 7.97
N GLN A 246 -25.06 -11.50 8.20
CA GLN A 246 -25.15 -10.28 7.40
C GLN A 246 -24.70 -10.51 5.95
N ALA A 247 -23.63 -11.28 5.76
CA ALA A 247 -23.16 -11.66 4.43
C ALA A 247 -24.24 -12.45 3.66
N VAL A 248 -24.88 -13.42 4.32
CA VAL A 248 -26.01 -14.17 3.75
C VAL A 248 -27.20 -13.25 3.47
N ALA A 249 -27.60 -12.42 4.44
CA ALA A 249 -28.72 -11.49 4.31
C ALA A 249 -28.55 -10.51 3.12
N SER A 250 -27.30 -10.15 2.78
CA SER A 250 -26.99 -9.25 1.66
C SER A 250 -27.42 -9.79 0.28
N ASN A 251 -27.67 -11.10 0.16
CA ASN A 251 -28.18 -11.73 -1.07
C ASN A 251 -29.68 -11.51 -1.29
N PHE A 252 -30.42 -11.06 -0.27
CA PHE A 252 -31.87 -10.85 -0.35
C PHE A 252 -32.18 -9.39 -0.64
N ALA A 253 -33.07 -9.16 -1.60
CA ALA A 253 -33.66 -7.85 -1.89
C ALA A 253 -34.71 -7.48 -0.83
N GLN A 254 -35.35 -8.48 -0.24
CA GLN A 254 -36.39 -8.31 0.75
C GLN A 254 -36.42 -9.50 1.70
N ILE A 255 -36.53 -9.22 2.99
CA ILE A 255 -36.78 -10.19 4.06
C ILE A 255 -37.99 -9.66 4.82
N THR A 256 -39.14 -10.32 4.74
CA THR A 256 -40.34 -9.97 5.50
C THR A 256 -40.82 -11.14 6.33
N ALA A 257 -41.46 -10.83 7.45
CA ALA A 257 -42.15 -11.80 8.28
C ALA A 257 -43.56 -11.26 8.59
N GLU A 258 -44.57 -12.13 8.50
CA GLU A 258 -45.94 -11.82 8.92
C GLU A 258 -46.50 -12.94 9.80
N GLN A 259 -47.35 -12.58 10.77
CA GLN A 259 -48.10 -13.57 11.54
C GLN A 259 -49.46 -13.81 10.88
N LYS A 260 -49.75 -15.05 10.52
CA LYS A 260 -51.02 -15.44 9.92
C LYS A 260 -51.50 -16.76 10.51
N LEU A 261 -52.72 -16.77 11.06
CA LEU A 261 -53.36 -17.96 11.65
C LEU A 261 -52.47 -18.67 12.69
N GLY A 262 -51.82 -17.90 13.57
CA GLY A 262 -50.93 -18.43 14.62
C GLY A 262 -49.57 -18.94 14.12
N ARG A 263 -49.21 -18.72 12.85
CA ARG A 263 -47.89 -19.07 12.28
C ARG A 263 -47.13 -17.82 11.86
N ILE A 264 -45.81 -17.86 11.95
CA ILE A 264 -44.92 -16.86 11.35
C ILE A 264 -44.58 -17.33 9.94
N ILE A 265 -44.90 -16.53 8.93
CA ILE A 265 -44.55 -16.75 7.54
C ILE A 265 -43.41 -15.81 7.20
N VAL A 266 -42.26 -16.35 6.82
CA VAL A 266 -41.11 -15.57 6.37
C VAL A 266 -41.01 -15.65 4.85
N THR A 267 -40.99 -14.49 4.20
CA THR A 267 -40.76 -14.38 2.76
C THR A 267 -39.37 -13.82 2.51
N LEU A 268 -38.57 -14.59 1.78
CA LEU A 268 -37.23 -14.20 1.35
C LEU A 268 -37.24 -13.98 -0.16
N LYS A 269 -37.01 -12.73 -0.59
CA LYS A 269 -36.85 -12.40 -2.01
C LYS A 269 -35.38 -12.21 -2.31
N MET A 270 -34.82 -13.08 -3.14
CA MET A 270 -33.44 -12.94 -3.63
C MET A 270 -33.29 -11.70 -4.52
N LYS A 271 -32.10 -11.10 -4.55
CA LYS A 271 -31.75 -10.13 -5.61
C LYS A 271 -31.57 -10.86 -6.94
N ASP A 272 -31.85 -10.18 -8.04
CA ASP A 272 -31.73 -10.76 -9.39
C ASP A 272 -30.29 -11.22 -9.71
N ASN A 273 -29.29 -10.58 -9.09
CA ASN A 273 -27.87 -10.87 -9.24
C ASN A 273 -27.27 -11.64 -8.04
N ALA A 274 -28.10 -12.17 -7.14
CA ALA A 274 -27.60 -12.87 -5.97
C ALA A 274 -26.95 -14.20 -6.34
N THR A 275 -25.84 -14.54 -5.68
CA THR A 275 -25.31 -15.91 -5.71
C THR A 275 -26.30 -16.88 -5.05
N THR A 276 -26.40 -18.11 -5.56
CA THR A 276 -27.29 -19.12 -4.98
C THR A 276 -26.92 -19.40 -3.53
N VAL A 277 -27.77 -18.99 -2.60
CA VAL A 277 -27.62 -19.33 -1.18
C VAL A 277 -28.23 -20.71 -0.96
N LYS A 278 -27.40 -21.70 -0.59
CA LYS A 278 -27.88 -23.04 -0.19
C LYS A 278 -28.04 -23.06 1.33
N ASN A 279 -29.10 -23.72 1.83
CA ASN A 279 -29.34 -23.97 3.26
C ASN A 279 -29.45 -22.69 4.12
N VAL A 280 -30.49 -21.89 3.89
CA VAL A 280 -30.79 -20.71 4.73
C VAL A 280 -31.54 -21.15 5.97
N ALA A 281 -30.95 -20.94 7.15
CA ALA A 281 -31.66 -21.02 8.42
C ALA A 281 -32.16 -19.63 8.82
N VAL A 282 -33.45 -19.49 9.12
CA VAL A 282 -34.04 -18.25 9.62
C VAL A 282 -34.33 -18.40 11.11
N TYR A 283 -33.68 -17.55 11.91
CA TYR A 283 -33.96 -17.46 13.34
C TYR A 283 -34.92 -16.28 13.58
N CYS A 284 -36.14 -16.59 14.01
CA CYS A 284 -37.10 -15.59 14.42
C CYS A 284 -36.87 -15.30 15.91
N VAL A 285 -36.48 -14.07 16.24
CA VAL A 285 -36.26 -13.65 17.63
C VAL A 285 -37.32 -12.60 17.97
N TYR A 286 -38.00 -12.76 19.09
CA TYR A 286 -38.94 -11.74 19.58
C TYR A 286 -38.15 -10.49 20.01
N GLN A 287 -38.58 -9.30 19.55
CA GLN A 287 -37.93 -8.02 19.87
C GLN A 287 -38.11 -7.59 21.33
N THR A 288 -39.12 -8.13 21.99
CA THR A 288 -39.39 -8.02 23.42
C THR A 288 -39.78 -9.41 23.91
N ASP A 289 -39.22 -9.83 25.04
CA ASP A 289 -39.55 -11.12 25.66
C ASP A 289 -41.08 -11.31 25.72
N PRO A 290 -41.66 -12.36 25.12
CA PRO A 290 -43.11 -12.57 25.21
C PRO A 290 -43.56 -13.14 26.55
N SER A 291 -42.66 -13.34 27.54
CA SER A 291 -43.01 -13.67 28.92
C SER A 291 -41.82 -13.59 29.88
#